data_AF-W8S257-F1
#
_entry.id   AF-W8S257-F1
#
_cell.length_a   1.000
_cell.length_b   1.000
_cell.length_c   1.000
_cell.angle_alpha   90.00
_cell.angle_beta   90.00
_cell.angle_gamma   90.00
#
_symmetry.space_group_name_H-M   'P 1'
#
loop_
_entity.id
_entity.type
_entity.pdbx_description
1 polymer ?
#
loop_
_entity_poly.entity_id
_entity_poly.type
_entity_poly.pdbx_seq_one_letter_code
_entity_poly.pdbx_strand_id
1 'polypeptide(L)'
;MTIRLILASAVALALPMAANAQSALERFEVLNEQIETLIFEAMAAQTPQLVGNLPAPEWNQAMRVAGECFLDGVRDEVGDEGVNTLLDNMEAAMQGVDATSLMQESGAFQPTLPDGLSDQQLQNIDSECGLNQALMMRFAESGAFSVIMESGQ
;
A
#
# COMPACT_ATOMS: atom_id res chain seq x y z
N MET A 1 59.31 -7.04 38.29
CA MET A 1 59.67 -7.23 36.87
C MET A 1 59.33 -8.67 36.51
N THR A 2 58.15 -8.90 35.93
CA THR A 2 57.73 -10.22 35.42
C THR A 2 56.78 -10.01 34.24
N ILE A 3 57.37 -10.11 33.05
CA ILE A 3 56.90 -10.67 31.77
C ILE A 3 55.45 -10.37 31.28
N ARG A 4 55.42 -9.75 30.08
CA ARG A 4 54.28 -9.51 29.17
C ARG A 4 53.97 -10.74 28.28
N LEU A 5 52.81 -10.67 27.60
CA LEU A 5 52.24 -11.48 26.50
C LEU A 5 51.32 -12.64 26.98
N ILE A 6 50.13 -12.93 26.42
CA ILE A 6 49.64 -12.97 25.02
C ILE A 6 48.11 -12.73 24.94
N LEU A 7 47.68 -12.20 23.77
CA LEU A 7 46.36 -12.16 23.12
C LEU A 7 45.25 -13.13 23.58
N ALA A 8 44.01 -12.64 23.60
CA ALA A 8 42.81 -13.32 23.03
C ALA A 8 41.66 -12.30 22.97
N SER A 9 41.36 -11.74 21.80
CA SER A 9 40.25 -12.16 20.92
C SER A 9 39.03 -11.24 21.07
N ALA A 10 38.87 -10.40 20.06
CA ALA A 10 37.66 -9.67 19.76
C ALA A 10 36.46 -10.61 19.68
N VAL A 11 35.38 -10.30 20.40
CA VAL A 11 34.04 -10.66 19.96
C VAL A 11 33.32 -9.34 19.77
N ALA A 12 33.47 -8.81 18.55
CA ALA A 12 32.52 -7.86 18.01
C ALA A 12 31.18 -8.59 17.96
N LEU A 13 30.29 -8.30 18.92
CA LEU A 13 28.88 -8.57 18.80
C LEU A 13 28.30 -7.59 17.76
N ALA A 14 28.69 -7.78 16.50
CA ALA A 14 27.86 -7.39 15.38
C ALA A 14 26.69 -8.38 15.38
N LEU A 15 25.73 -8.16 16.28
CA LEU A 15 24.41 -8.70 16.07
C LEU A 15 23.98 -8.14 14.71
N PRO A 16 23.68 -8.98 13.71
CA PRO A 16 22.93 -8.48 12.59
C PRO A 16 21.64 -7.97 13.21
N MET A 17 21.45 -6.65 13.24
CA MET A 17 20.09 -6.16 13.25
C MET A 17 19.50 -6.81 12.01
N ALA A 18 18.64 -7.81 12.21
CA ALA A 18 17.75 -8.22 11.16
C ALA A 18 17.00 -6.95 10.79
N ALA A 19 17.48 -6.26 9.75
CA ALA A 19 16.63 -5.45 8.93
C ALA A 19 15.51 -6.40 8.55
N ASN A 20 14.37 -6.31 9.26
CA ASN A 20 13.19 -7.05 8.87
C ASN A 20 12.91 -6.55 7.46
N ALA A 21 13.25 -7.36 6.46
CA ALA A 21 12.78 -7.14 5.10
C ALA A 21 11.27 -7.23 5.23
N GLN A 22 10.61 -6.08 5.36
CA GLN A 22 9.17 -5.98 5.35
C GLN A 22 8.71 -6.72 4.10
N SER A 23 7.77 -7.65 4.28
CA SER A 23 7.33 -8.45 3.14
C SER A 23 6.72 -7.53 2.07
N ALA A 24 6.77 -7.95 0.81
CA ALA A 24 6.14 -7.19 -0.28
C ALA A 24 4.67 -6.88 0.03
N LEU A 25 3.96 -7.82 0.66
CA LEU A 25 2.58 -7.62 1.11
C LEU A 25 2.47 -6.53 2.17
N GLU A 26 3.27 -6.57 3.23
CA GLU A 26 3.23 -5.55 4.28
C GLU A 26 3.60 -4.17 3.73
N ARG A 27 4.51 -4.08 2.76
CA ARG A 27 4.82 -2.81 2.08
C ARG A 27 3.61 -2.31 1.28
N PHE A 28 3.02 -3.21 0.48
CA PHE A 28 1.88 -2.90 -0.35
C PHE A 28 0.65 -2.47 0.46
N GLU A 29 0.36 -3.17 1.55
CA GLU A 29 -0.71 -2.85 2.50
C GLU A 29 -0.51 -1.46 3.09
N VAL A 30 0.66 -1.18 3.68
CA VAL A 30 0.95 0.14 4.27
C VAL A 30 0.79 1.27 3.24
N LEU A 31 1.23 1.05 2.00
CA LEU A 31 1.07 2.04 0.93
C LEU A 31 -0.39 2.27 0.57
N ASN A 32 -1.18 1.20 0.41
CA ASN A 32 -2.60 1.34 0.09
C ASN A 32 -3.39 1.95 1.24
N GLU A 33 -3.12 1.58 2.49
CA GLU A 33 -3.75 2.19 3.66
C GLU A 33 -3.46 3.70 3.73
N GLN A 34 -2.24 4.13 3.39
CA GLN A 34 -1.89 5.55 3.29
C GLN A 34 -2.65 6.25 2.16
N ILE A 35 -2.71 5.64 0.97
CA ILE A 35 -3.46 6.17 -0.18
C ILE A 35 -4.95 6.30 0.17
N GLU A 36 -5.55 5.23 0.71
CA GLU A 36 -6.94 5.18 1.15
C GLU A 36 -7.22 6.24 2.21
N THR A 37 -6.32 6.43 3.19
CA THR A 37 -6.44 7.48 4.20
C THR A 37 -6.55 8.86 3.57
N LEU A 38 -5.65 9.20 2.64
CA LEU A 38 -5.67 10.50 1.98
C LEU A 38 -6.93 10.68 1.11
N ILE A 39 -7.37 9.62 0.42
CA ILE A 39 -8.62 9.63 -0.36
C ILE A 39 -9.82 9.86 0.58
N PHE A 40 -9.88 9.18 1.71
CA PHE A 40 -10.97 9.31 2.67
C PHE A 40 -11.00 10.70 3.32
N GLU A 41 -9.83 11.26 3.65
CA GLU A 41 -9.70 12.64 4.11
C GLU A 41 -10.20 13.65 3.05
N ALA A 42 -9.80 13.46 1.80
CA ALA A 42 -10.26 14.25 0.67
C ALA A 42 -11.78 14.18 0.45
N MET A 43 -12.35 12.97 0.53
CA MET A 43 -13.80 12.76 0.44
C MET A 43 -14.53 13.45 1.59
N ALA A 44 -14.05 13.30 2.83
CA ALA A 44 -14.63 13.94 3.99
C ALA A 44 -14.53 15.48 3.95
N ALA A 45 -13.45 16.03 3.38
CA ALA A 45 -13.31 17.48 3.18
C ALA A 45 -14.36 18.03 2.19
N GLN A 46 -14.71 17.25 1.15
CA GLN A 46 -15.74 17.63 0.17
C GLN A 46 -17.16 17.38 0.65
N THR A 47 -17.38 16.30 1.41
CA THR A 47 -18.69 15.89 1.92
C THR A 47 -18.55 15.58 3.42
N PRO A 48 -18.65 16.60 4.30
CA PRO A 48 -18.45 16.43 5.73
C PRO A 48 -19.35 15.39 6.39
N GLN A 49 -20.50 15.06 5.78
CA GLN A 49 -21.41 14.01 6.23
C GLN A 49 -20.79 12.61 6.17
N LEU A 50 -19.73 12.42 5.37
CA LEU A 50 -18.98 11.16 5.30
C LEU A 50 -18.13 10.90 6.55
N VAL A 51 -17.86 11.91 7.37
CA VAL A 51 -17.11 11.73 8.62
C VAL A 51 -17.86 10.73 9.52
N GLY A 52 -17.17 9.63 9.88
CA GLY A 52 -17.73 8.54 10.67
C GLY A 52 -18.55 7.51 9.88
N ASN A 53 -18.73 7.70 8.57
CA ASN A 53 -19.40 6.75 7.67
C ASN A 53 -18.44 6.16 6.63
N LEU A 54 -17.18 6.61 6.55
CA LEU A 54 -16.14 5.99 5.71
C LEU A 54 -15.61 4.72 6.40
N PRO A 55 -15.18 3.71 5.63
CA PRO A 55 -14.51 2.56 6.23
C PRO A 55 -13.20 3.01 6.88
N ALA A 56 -12.75 2.25 7.88
CA ALA A 56 -11.39 2.41 8.39
C ALA A 56 -10.38 2.13 7.25
N PRO A 57 -9.25 2.82 7.14
CA PRO A 57 -8.26 2.54 6.09
C PRO A 57 -7.59 1.17 6.29
N GLU A 58 -7.42 0.71 7.53
CA GLU A 58 -6.65 -0.50 7.84
C GLU A 58 -7.20 -1.75 7.16
N TRP A 59 -6.36 -2.52 6.49
CA TRP A 59 -6.75 -3.70 5.74
C TRP A 59 -7.27 -4.81 6.66
N ASN A 60 -8.34 -5.46 6.24
CA ASN A 60 -8.84 -6.68 6.87
C ASN A 60 -8.29 -7.92 6.15
N GLN A 61 -8.65 -9.11 6.64
CA GLN A 61 -8.19 -10.37 6.05
C GLN A 61 -8.56 -10.50 4.55
N ALA A 62 -9.73 -10.01 4.12
CA ALA A 62 -10.13 -10.10 2.73
C ALA A 62 -9.26 -9.22 1.82
N MET A 63 -8.95 -7.99 2.24
CA MET A 63 -8.01 -7.11 1.53
C MET A 63 -6.61 -7.73 1.47
N ARG A 64 -6.13 -8.32 2.56
CA ARG A 64 -4.83 -9.00 2.58
C ARG A 64 -4.76 -10.18 1.61
N VAL A 65 -5.80 -11.02 1.55
CA VAL A 65 -5.86 -12.13 0.60
C VAL A 65 -5.89 -11.64 -0.85
N ALA A 66 -6.67 -10.60 -1.13
CA ALA A 66 -6.70 -9.99 -2.46
C ALA A 66 -5.35 -9.34 -2.83
N GLY A 67 -4.69 -8.69 -1.88
CA GLY A 67 -3.36 -8.08 -2.06
C GLY A 67 -2.26 -9.12 -2.27
N GLU A 68 -2.31 -10.25 -1.57
CA GLU A 68 -1.42 -11.40 -1.83
C GLU A 68 -1.60 -11.91 -3.26
N CYS A 69 -2.84 -12.18 -3.66
CA CYS A 69 -3.16 -12.59 -5.05
C CYS A 69 -2.63 -11.57 -6.07
N PHE A 70 -2.84 -10.28 -5.82
CA PHE A 70 -2.42 -9.22 -6.73
C PHE A 70 -0.89 -9.20 -6.91
N LEU A 71 -0.14 -9.26 -5.80
CA LEU A 71 1.32 -9.27 -5.85
C LEU A 71 1.86 -10.56 -6.49
N ASP A 72 1.18 -11.70 -6.29
CA ASP A 72 1.52 -12.95 -6.96
C ASP A 72 1.30 -12.84 -8.48
N GLY A 73 0.18 -12.26 -8.93
CA GLY A 73 -0.08 -12.02 -10.35
C GLY A 73 0.94 -11.07 -10.99
N VAL A 74 1.32 -9.99 -10.28
CA VAL A 74 2.41 -9.10 -10.74
C VAL A 74 3.74 -9.85 -10.80
N ARG A 75 4.04 -10.69 -9.79
CA ARG A 75 5.26 -11.49 -9.77
C ARG A 75 5.32 -12.48 -10.94
N ASP A 76 4.20 -13.06 -11.33
CA ASP A 76 4.15 -13.99 -12.46
C ASP A 76 4.47 -13.29 -13.80
N GLU A 77 4.12 -12.01 -13.94
CA GLU A 77 4.38 -11.22 -15.16
C GLU A 77 5.81 -10.65 -15.21
N VAL A 78 6.32 -10.10 -14.08
CA VAL A 78 7.58 -9.33 -14.06
C VAL A 78 8.62 -9.79 -13.03
N GLY A 79 8.34 -10.86 -12.30
CA GLY A 79 9.23 -11.41 -11.27
C GLY A 79 9.34 -10.56 -10.00
N ASP A 80 10.13 -11.06 -9.03
CA ASP A 80 10.32 -10.39 -7.73
C ASP A 80 10.94 -8.99 -7.83
N GLU A 81 11.85 -8.79 -8.78
CA GLU A 81 12.47 -7.47 -9.02
C GLU A 81 11.45 -6.46 -9.55
N GLY A 82 10.55 -6.91 -10.44
CA GLY A 82 9.44 -6.09 -10.92
C GLY A 82 8.44 -5.72 -9.82
N VAL A 83 8.11 -6.65 -8.92
CA VAL A 83 7.29 -6.36 -7.73
C VAL A 83 7.95 -5.30 -6.85
N ASN A 84 9.26 -5.42 -6.57
CA ASN A 84 9.96 -4.42 -5.77
C ASN A 84 9.97 -3.05 -6.47
N THR A 85 10.18 -3.02 -7.79
CA THR A 85 10.16 -1.79 -8.59
C THR A 85 8.77 -1.13 -8.56
N LEU A 86 7.69 -1.92 -8.64
CA LEU A 86 6.33 -1.40 -8.50
C LEU A 86 6.13 -0.73 -7.13
N LEU A 87 6.55 -1.39 -6.04
CA LEU A 87 6.41 -0.85 -4.69
C LEU A 87 7.27 0.39 -4.46
N ASP A 88 8.51 0.41 -4.97
CA ASP A 88 9.40 1.58 -4.93
C ASP A 88 8.77 2.76 -5.69
N ASN A 89 8.15 2.50 -6.83
CA ASN A 89 7.45 3.53 -7.62
C ASN A 89 6.19 4.03 -6.91
N MET A 90 5.45 3.18 -6.20
CA MET A 90 4.34 3.59 -5.35
C MET A 90 4.81 4.49 -4.20
N GLU A 91 5.87 4.09 -3.50
CA GLU A 91 6.49 4.89 -2.44
C GLU A 91 6.94 6.26 -2.94
N ALA A 92 7.60 6.29 -4.11
CA ALA A 92 8.04 7.53 -4.74
C ALA A 92 6.85 8.42 -5.14
N ALA A 93 5.79 7.84 -5.71
CA ALA A 93 4.59 8.56 -6.10
C ALA A 93 3.84 9.16 -4.91
N MET A 94 3.98 8.58 -3.71
CA MET A 94 3.39 9.13 -2.48
C MET A 94 4.19 10.29 -1.85
N GLN A 95 5.42 10.54 -2.31
CA GLN A 95 6.25 11.58 -1.70
C GLN A 95 5.69 12.98 -1.97
N GLY A 96 5.27 13.66 -0.91
CA GLY A 96 4.74 15.02 -0.99
C GLY A 96 3.29 15.10 -1.47
N VAL A 97 2.60 13.96 -1.59
CA VAL A 97 1.16 13.89 -1.85
C VAL A 97 0.40 14.14 -0.56
N ASP A 98 -0.63 14.99 -0.64
CA ASP A 98 -1.60 15.21 0.43
C ASP A 98 -3.03 15.08 -0.11
N ALA A 99 -4.02 15.09 0.80
CA ALA A 99 -5.42 14.97 0.42
C ALA A 99 -5.88 16.09 -0.53
N THR A 100 -5.29 17.29 -0.43
CA THR A 100 -5.64 18.43 -1.29
C THR A 100 -5.08 18.23 -2.70
N SER A 101 -3.84 17.74 -2.83
CA SER A 101 -3.23 17.47 -4.13
C SER A 101 -3.96 16.35 -4.87
N LEU A 102 -4.39 15.29 -4.17
CA LEU A 102 -5.18 14.20 -4.76
C LEU A 102 -6.55 14.66 -5.31
N MET A 103 -7.13 15.71 -4.75
CA MET A 103 -8.40 16.27 -5.25
C MET A 103 -8.19 17.19 -6.46
N GLN A 104 -7.07 17.92 -6.50
CA GLN A 104 -6.79 18.92 -7.53
C GLN A 104 -6.19 18.31 -8.79
N GLU A 105 -5.34 17.30 -8.62
CA GLU A 105 -4.87 16.48 -9.71
C GLU A 105 -5.98 15.51 -10.08
N SER A 106 -6.72 15.83 -11.14
CA SER A 106 -7.78 14.98 -11.71
C SER A 106 -7.30 13.59 -12.18
N GLY A 107 -6.03 13.24 -11.97
CA GLY A 107 -5.47 11.93 -12.21
C GLY A 107 -5.40 11.18 -10.88
N ALA A 108 -6.06 10.02 -10.84
CA ALA A 108 -5.86 9.06 -9.76
C ALA A 108 -4.36 8.82 -9.49
N PHE A 109 -4.02 8.43 -8.28
CA PHE A 109 -2.69 7.92 -7.95
C PHE A 109 -2.25 6.88 -9.01
N GLN A 110 -1.25 7.24 -9.81
CA GLN A 110 -0.76 6.42 -10.93
C GLN A 110 0.75 6.23 -10.79
N PRO A 111 1.19 5.20 -10.07
CA PRO A 111 2.61 4.89 -9.99
C PRO A 111 3.12 4.47 -11.37
N THR A 112 4.38 4.80 -11.67
CA THR A 112 5.04 4.25 -12.85
C THR A 112 5.09 2.74 -12.76
N LEU A 113 4.67 2.03 -13.81
CA LEU A 113 4.73 0.57 -13.85
C LEU A 113 6.15 0.08 -14.17
N PRO A 114 6.56 -1.08 -13.63
CA PRO A 114 7.82 -1.72 -14.01
C PRO A 114 7.78 -2.14 -15.48
N ASP A 115 8.97 -2.23 -16.09
CA ASP A 115 9.12 -2.73 -17.46
C ASP A 115 8.52 -4.14 -17.59
N GLY A 116 7.74 -4.36 -18.65
CA GLY A 116 7.08 -5.65 -18.92
C GLY A 116 5.68 -5.78 -18.33
N LEU A 117 5.25 -4.84 -17.47
CA LEU A 117 3.88 -4.78 -16.96
C LEU A 117 3.11 -3.63 -17.61
N SER A 118 2.13 -3.96 -18.45
CA SER A 118 1.23 -2.96 -19.03
C SER A 118 0.07 -2.62 -18.10
N ASP A 119 -0.55 -1.45 -18.30
CA ASP A 119 -1.77 -1.05 -17.59
C ASP A 119 -2.89 -2.08 -17.73
N GLN A 120 -3.01 -2.70 -18.91
CA GLN A 120 -4.05 -3.70 -19.16
C GLN A 120 -3.79 -4.99 -18.36
N GLN A 121 -2.53 -5.43 -18.25
CA GLN A 121 -2.19 -6.59 -17.41
C GLN A 121 -2.47 -6.28 -15.93
N LEU A 122 -2.05 -5.11 -15.46
CA LEU A 122 -2.30 -4.69 -14.08
C LEU A 122 -3.79 -4.64 -13.75
N GLN A 123 -4.61 -4.06 -14.64
CA GLN A 123 -6.07 -4.01 -14.49
C GLN A 123 -6.70 -5.40 -14.50
N ASN A 124 -6.20 -6.32 -15.32
CA ASN A 124 -6.67 -7.70 -15.33
C ASN A 124 -6.35 -8.41 -14.00
N ILE A 125 -5.10 -8.28 -13.52
CA ILE A 125 -4.67 -8.85 -12.23
C ILE A 125 -5.53 -8.31 -11.09
N ASP A 126 -5.72 -6.98 -11.02
CA ASP A 126 -6.57 -6.34 -10.01
C ASP A 126 -8.02 -6.86 -10.04
N SER A 127 -8.60 -6.97 -11.25
CA SER A 127 -9.97 -7.45 -11.44
C SER A 127 -10.13 -8.92 -11.04
N GLU A 128 -9.13 -9.76 -11.34
CA GLU A 128 -9.14 -11.20 -11.01
C GLU A 128 -8.94 -11.45 -9.52
N CYS A 129 -8.08 -10.67 -8.86
CA CYS A 129 -7.80 -10.79 -7.43
C CYS A 129 -8.82 -10.06 -6.54
N GLY A 130 -9.58 -9.15 -7.13
CA GLY A 130 -10.74 -8.52 -6.53
C GLY A 130 -10.45 -7.56 -5.38
N LEU A 131 -9.29 -6.91 -5.42
CA LEU A 131 -8.91 -5.89 -4.43
C LEU A 131 -9.93 -4.74 -4.41
N ASN A 132 -10.34 -4.28 -5.60
CA ASN A 132 -11.39 -3.29 -5.76
C ASN A 132 -12.75 -3.75 -5.22
N GLN A 133 -13.14 -5.02 -5.43
CA GLN A 133 -14.41 -5.51 -4.86
C GLN A 133 -14.35 -5.61 -3.33
N ALA A 134 -13.20 -6.01 -2.77
CA ALA A 134 -12.99 -6.03 -1.33
C ALA A 134 -13.14 -4.63 -0.72
N LEU A 135 -12.51 -3.61 -1.33
CA LEU A 135 -12.67 -2.22 -0.90
C LEU A 135 -14.13 -1.74 -1.00
N MET A 136 -14.80 -2.04 -2.12
CA MET A 136 -16.21 -1.67 -2.33
C MET A 136 -17.16 -2.31 -1.32
N MET A 137 -16.92 -3.56 -0.93
CA MET A 137 -17.69 -4.21 0.14
C MET A 137 -17.52 -3.48 1.47
N ARG A 138 -16.29 -3.06 1.82
CA ARG A 138 -16.06 -2.28 3.05
C ARG A 138 -16.78 -0.94 3.02
N PHE A 139 -16.79 -0.29 1.85
CA PHE A 139 -17.50 0.97 1.65
C PHE A 139 -19.03 0.80 1.74
N ALA A 140 -19.55 -0.35 1.30
CA ALA A 140 -20.95 -0.76 1.49
C ALA A 140 -21.30 -0.98 2.96
N GLU A 141 -20.39 -1.58 3.72
CA GLU A 141 -20.58 -1.86 5.15
C GLU A 141 -20.39 -0.63 6.05
N SER A 142 -19.67 0.40 5.59
CA SER A 142 -19.35 1.58 6.40
C SER A 142 -20.49 2.59 6.52
N GLY A 143 -21.53 2.48 5.68
CA GLY A 143 -22.63 3.45 5.60
C GLY A 143 -22.33 4.65 4.68
N ALA A 144 -21.13 4.74 4.11
CA ALA A 144 -20.75 5.84 3.21
C ALA A 144 -21.68 5.91 1.99
N PHE A 145 -22.09 4.77 1.43
CA PHE A 145 -23.03 4.76 0.29
C PHE A 145 -24.37 5.42 0.61
N SER A 146 -24.92 5.19 1.80
CA SER A 146 -26.17 5.82 2.23
C SER A 146 -26.00 7.35 2.26
N VAL A 147 -24.91 7.84 2.85
CA VAL A 147 -24.61 9.27 2.89
C VAL A 147 -24.45 9.87 1.49
N ILE A 148 -23.72 9.19 0.59
CA ILE A 148 -23.54 9.66 -0.79
C ILE A 148 -24.90 9.75 -1.50
N MET A 149 -25.75 8.73 -1.41
CA MET A 149 -27.07 8.72 -2.04
C MET A 149 -28.02 9.79 -1.48
N GLU A 150 -27.90 10.12 -0.19
CA GLU A 150 -28.68 11.18 0.47
C GLU A 150 -28.17 12.57 0.11
N SER A 151 -26.86 12.76 -0.03
CA SER A 151 -26.22 14.04 -0.37
C SER A 151 -26.33 14.45 -1.84
N GLY A 152 -26.63 13.49 -2.72
CA GLY A 152 -26.82 13.72 -4.17
C GLY A 152 -28.24 14.12 -4.58
N GLN A 153 -29.17 14.25 -3.62
CA GLN A 153 -30.55 14.73 -3.82
C GLN A 153 -30.67 16.21 -3.44
#